data_AF-A0AAD2ZQW3-F1
#
_entry.id   AF-A0AAD2ZQW3-F1
#
_cell.length_a   1.000
_cell.length_b   1.000
_cell.length_c   1.000
_cell.angle_alpha   90.00
_cell.angle_beta   90.00
_cell.angle_gamma   90.00
#
_symmetry.space_group_name_H-M   'P 1'
#
loop_
_entity.id
_entity.type
_entity.pdbx_description
1 polymer ?
#
loop_
_entity_poly.entity_id
_entity_poly.type
_entity_poly.pdbx_seq_one_letter_code
_entity_poly.pdbx_strand_id
1 'polypeptide(L)'
;MSFRIADLYDQSYSCAGCDTSGLDRSAVNASTWTCLACGERLWIAMSDPAGNSYLVERLPAKALVVGDQVVYQKPRGLEAGEVRASDPGKRKGNWWFLAVERFGSDHVEPECYINRAV
;
A
#
# COMPACT_ATOMS: atom_id res chain seq x y z
N MET A 1 -11.10 -3.75 11.15
CA MET A 1 -10.32 -3.91 9.91
C MET A 1 -9.26 -2.83 9.93
N SER A 2 -8.04 -3.12 9.52
CA SER A 2 -6.91 -2.19 9.61
C SER A 2 -6.22 -2.15 8.26
N PHE A 3 -5.79 -0.98 7.81
CA PHE A 3 -5.04 -0.79 6.57
C PHE A 3 -3.60 -1.34 6.64
N ARG A 4 -3.39 -2.48 7.34
CA ARG A 4 -2.08 -3.11 7.44
C ARG A 4 -1.60 -3.56 6.07
N ILE A 5 -0.31 -3.37 5.86
CA ILE A 5 0.39 -4.00 4.75
C ILE A 5 0.36 -5.51 4.95
N ALA A 6 -0.17 -6.20 3.95
CA ALA A 6 -0.19 -7.66 3.88
C ALA A 6 0.98 -8.14 3.02
N ASP A 7 2.19 -7.97 3.54
CA ASP A 7 3.46 -8.32 2.86
C ASP A 7 3.61 -9.82 2.57
N LEU A 8 2.83 -10.67 3.24
CA LEU A 8 2.74 -12.11 2.96
C LEU A 8 2.30 -12.42 1.52
N TYR A 9 1.60 -11.50 0.86
CA TYR A 9 1.13 -11.66 -0.52
C TYR A 9 2.13 -11.12 -1.54
N ASP A 10 3.23 -10.51 -1.12
CA ASP A 10 4.26 -9.97 -2.02
C ASP A 10 4.98 -11.11 -2.72
N GLN A 11 5.00 -11.08 -4.05
CA GLN A 11 5.62 -12.09 -4.90
C GLN A 11 7.00 -11.64 -5.40
N SER A 12 7.10 -10.38 -5.81
CA SER A 12 8.36 -9.80 -6.26
C SER A 12 8.32 -8.28 -6.20
N TYR A 13 9.50 -7.68 -6.23
CA TYR A 13 9.69 -6.24 -6.24
C TYR A 13 10.39 -5.83 -7.54
N SER A 14 10.04 -4.66 -8.05
CA SER A 14 10.68 -4.05 -9.23
C SER A 14 11.00 -2.59 -8.93
N CYS A 15 12.19 -2.17 -9.35
CA CYS A 15 12.66 -0.81 -9.18
C CYS A 15 12.90 -0.17 -10.55
N ALA A 16 12.12 0.85 -10.88
CA ALA A 16 12.32 1.62 -12.11
C ALA A 16 13.66 2.38 -12.13
N GLY A 17 14.11 2.89 -10.96
CA GLY A 17 15.37 3.63 -10.86
C GLY A 17 16.62 2.79 -11.12
N CYS A 18 16.58 1.49 -10.80
CA CYS A 18 17.67 0.55 -11.06
C CYS A 18 17.46 -0.30 -12.32
N ASP A 19 16.35 -0.10 -13.05
CA ASP A 19 15.92 -0.95 -14.16
C ASP A 19 16.02 -2.46 -13.83
N THR A 20 15.59 -2.82 -12.62
CA THR A 20 15.71 -4.19 -12.10
C THR A 20 14.34 -4.71 -11.66
N SER A 21 14.04 -5.95 -12.02
CA SER A 21 12.81 -6.65 -11.66
C SER A 21 13.10 -8.00 -11.02
N GLY A 22 12.10 -8.63 -10.42
CA GLY A 22 12.25 -9.93 -9.75
C GLY A 22 13.08 -9.88 -8.46
N LEU A 23 13.18 -8.69 -7.85
CA LEU A 23 13.87 -8.51 -6.57
C LEU A 23 13.07 -9.22 -5.46
N ASP A 24 13.79 -9.66 -4.43
CA ASP A 24 13.20 -10.20 -3.21
C ASP A 24 13.13 -9.14 -2.09
N ARG A 25 12.61 -9.54 -0.93
CA ARG A 25 12.43 -8.66 0.24
C ARG A 25 13.73 -8.06 0.77
N SER A 26 14.88 -8.71 0.53
CA SER A 26 16.19 -8.25 1.00
C SER A 26 16.67 -6.98 0.30
N ALA A 27 16.12 -6.66 -0.88
CA ALA A 27 16.41 -5.43 -1.62
C ALA A 27 15.55 -4.22 -1.17
N VAL A 28 14.70 -4.40 -0.15
CA VAL A 28 13.64 -3.44 0.21
C VAL A 28 13.86 -2.87 1.60
N ASN A 29 13.88 -1.54 1.71
CA ASN A 29 13.88 -0.85 2.99
C ASN A 29 12.53 -1.07 3.68
N ALA A 30 12.52 -1.81 4.79
CA ALA A 30 11.29 -2.17 5.47
C ALA A 30 10.53 -1.00 6.12
N SER A 31 11.21 0.10 6.42
CA SER A 31 10.61 1.27 7.07
C SER A 31 9.96 2.23 6.07
N THR A 32 10.46 2.26 4.83
CA THR A 32 10.02 3.21 3.81
C THR A 32 9.49 2.56 2.53
N TRP A 33 9.58 1.24 2.41
CA TRP A 33 9.17 0.46 1.23
C TRP A 33 9.82 0.95 -0.08
N THR A 34 11.05 1.42 0.02
CA THR A 34 11.88 1.88 -1.10
C THR A 34 12.97 0.86 -1.42
N CYS A 35 13.55 0.99 -2.62
CA CYS A 35 14.74 0.25 -3.01
C CYS A 35 15.92 0.62 -2.11
N LEU A 36 16.61 -0.37 -1.54
CA LEU A 36 17.81 -0.10 -0.74
C LEU A 36 18.97 0.50 -1.55
N ALA A 37 19.03 0.23 -2.85
CA ALA A 37 20.14 0.67 -3.70
C ALA A 37 20.04 2.14 -4.10
N CYS A 38 18.84 2.61 -4.49
CA CYS A 38 18.65 3.97 -5.03
C CYS A 38 17.66 4.83 -4.23
N GLY A 39 16.95 4.26 -3.26
CA GLY A 39 15.94 4.99 -2.46
C GLY A 39 14.62 5.25 -3.18
N GLU A 40 14.48 4.84 -4.44
CA GLU A 40 13.25 5.00 -5.22
C GLU A 40 12.14 4.06 -4.76
N ARG A 41 10.89 4.41 -5.12
CA ARG A 41 9.73 3.56 -4.89
C ARG A 41 9.83 2.25 -5.66
N LEU A 42 9.22 1.23 -5.09
CA LEU A 42 9.14 -0.10 -5.68
C LEU A 42 7.73 -0.38 -6.17
N TRP A 43 7.64 -1.01 -7.33
CA TRP A 43 6.44 -1.74 -7.72
C TRP A 43 6.49 -3.14 -7.13
N ILE A 44 5.37 -3.56 -6.56
CA ILE A 44 5.24 -4.79 -5.80
C ILE A 44 4.16 -5.62 -6.47
N ALA A 45 4.55 -6.76 -7.02
CA ALA A 45 3.59 -7.74 -7.50
C ALA A 45 3.02 -8.46 -6.28
N MET A 46 1.71 -8.36 -6.08
CA MET A 46 0.98 -9.04 -5.02
C MET A 46 0.04 -10.07 -5.62
N SER A 47 -0.07 -11.25 -5.02
CA SER A 47 -1.10 -12.22 -5.38
C SER A 47 -1.62 -12.99 -4.18
N ASP A 48 -2.88 -13.42 -4.24
CA ASP A 48 -3.49 -14.26 -3.22
C ASP A 48 -3.81 -15.68 -3.73
N PRO A 49 -4.06 -16.65 -2.82
CA PRO A 49 -4.49 -17.99 -3.21
C PRO A 49 -5.85 -18.07 -3.89
N ALA A 50 -6.65 -16.99 -3.88
CA ALA A 50 -7.93 -16.91 -4.57
C ALA A 50 -7.76 -16.53 -6.06
N GLY A 51 -6.52 -16.26 -6.50
CA GLY A 51 -6.18 -15.92 -7.88
C GLY A 51 -6.19 -14.43 -8.19
N ASN A 52 -6.41 -13.56 -7.20
CA ASN A 52 -6.32 -12.12 -7.41
C ASN A 52 -4.84 -11.72 -7.50
N SER A 53 -4.54 -10.82 -8.43
CA SER A 53 -3.19 -10.27 -8.61
C SER A 53 -3.26 -8.76 -8.78
N TYR A 54 -2.34 -8.05 -8.14
CA TYR A 54 -2.27 -6.58 -8.17
C TYR A 54 -0.81 -6.15 -8.31
N LEU A 55 -0.58 -5.09 -9.07
CA LEU A 55 0.66 -4.34 -9.03
C LEU A 55 0.41 -3.11 -8.15
N VAL A 56 1.22 -2.93 -7.11
CA VAL A 56 1.05 -1.82 -6.17
C VAL A 56 2.35 -1.06 -5.95
N GLU A 57 2.24 0.19 -5.51
CA GLU A 57 3.29 0.85 -4.75
C GLU A 57 2.81 1.12 -3.32
N ARG A 58 3.73 1.23 -2.37
CA ARG A 58 3.42 1.55 -0.99
C ARG A 58 3.65 3.03 -0.73
N LEU A 59 2.60 3.72 -0.30
CA LEU A 59 2.65 5.15 0.01
C LEU A 59 2.16 5.44 1.43
N PRO A 60 2.71 6.45 2.11
CA PRO A 60 2.11 6.99 3.33
C PRO A 60 0.64 7.34 3.11
N ALA A 61 -0.22 7.10 4.10
CA ALA A 61 -1.66 7.36 4.02
C ALA A 61 -1.96 8.80 3.58
N LYS A 62 -1.17 9.77 4.06
CA LYS A 62 -1.30 11.20 3.71
C LYS A 62 -1.04 11.53 2.24
N ALA A 63 -0.40 10.62 1.50
CA ALA A 63 -0.09 10.80 0.09
C ALA A 63 -1.16 10.22 -0.84
N LEU A 64 -2.14 9.49 -0.30
CA LEU A 64 -3.28 8.99 -1.06
C LEU A 64 -4.25 10.11 -1.37
N VAL A 65 -4.84 10.07 -2.56
CA VAL A 65 -5.85 11.03 -3.01
C VAL A 65 -7.16 10.33 -3.38
N VAL A 66 -8.26 11.09 -3.36
CA VAL A 66 -9.57 10.57 -3.81
C VAL A 66 -9.45 10.09 -5.26
N GLY A 67 -9.98 8.88 -5.52
CA GLY A 67 -9.87 8.21 -6.82
C GLY A 67 -8.76 7.15 -6.89
N ASP A 68 -7.79 7.19 -5.98
CA ASP A 68 -6.76 6.14 -5.91
C ASP A 68 -7.40 4.77 -5.60
N GLN A 69 -6.86 3.71 -6.19
CA GLN A 69 -7.25 2.34 -5.85
C GLN A 69 -6.33 1.79 -4.76
N VAL A 70 -6.90 1.35 -3.64
CA VAL A 70 -6.17 0.76 -2.52
C VAL A 70 -6.42 -0.73 -2.45
N VAL A 71 -5.35 -1.53 -2.35
CA VAL A 71 -5.41 -2.99 -2.19
C VAL A 71 -5.30 -3.35 -0.72
N TYR A 72 -6.31 -4.05 -0.19
CA TYR A 72 -6.38 -4.41 1.22
C TYR A 72 -6.69 -5.90 1.42
N GLN A 73 -6.30 -6.42 2.58
CA GLN A 73 -6.59 -7.79 2.96
C GLN A 73 -8.01 -7.95 3.49
N LYS A 74 -8.69 -9.01 3.04
CA LYS A 74 -9.90 -9.57 3.63
C LYS A 74 -9.63 -11.00 4.14
N PRO A 75 -10.53 -11.59 4.95
CA PRO A 75 -10.33 -12.95 5.49
C PRO A 75 -10.05 -14.05 4.44
N ARG A 76 -10.36 -13.83 3.16
CA ARG A 76 -10.19 -14.81 2.08
C ARG A 76 -9.36 -14.30 0.89
N GLY A 77 -8.50 -13.30 1.09
CA GLY A 77 -7.61 -12.82 0.03
C GLY A 77 -7.44 -11.31 0.01
N LEU A 78 -7.19 -10.78 -1.18
CA LEU A 78 -6.99 -9.38 -1.50
C LEU A 78 -8.21 -8.85 -2.26
N GLU A 79 -8.57 -7.60 -1.96
CA GLU A 79 -9.56 -6.85 -2.73
C GLU A 79 -9.05 -5.41 -2.89
N ALA A 80 -9.55 -4.73 -3.92
CA ALA A 80 -9.28 -3.33 -4.15
C ALA A 80 -10.55 -2.48 -3.98
N GLY A 81 -10.35 -1.25 -3.50
CA GLY A 81 -11.41 -0.26 -3.40
C GLY A 81 -10.87 1.14 -3.65
N GLU A 82 -11.74 2.00 -4.17
CA GLU A 82 -11.41 3.41 -4.44
C GLU A 82 -11.37 4.22 -3.14
N VAL A 83 -10.38 5.09 -2.99
CA VAL A 83 -10.32 6.10 -1.94
C VAL A 83 -11.45 7.11 -2.16
N ARG A 84 -12.37 7.19 -1.19
CA ARG A 84 -13.50 8.12 -1.18
C ARG A 84 -13.25 9.37 -0.33
N ALA A 85 -12.31 9.30 0.62
CA ALA A 85 -11.86 10.45 1.41
C ALA A 85 -10.43 10.22 1.89
N SER A 86 -9.63 11.28 1.95
CA SER A 86 -8.23 11.28 2.38
C SER A 86 -7.86 12.69 2.84
N ASP A 87 -7.92 12.91 4.15
CA ASP A 87 -7.81 14.25 4.72
C ASP A 87 -7.27 14.23 6.16
N PRO A 88 -6.71 15.35 6.65
CA PRO A 88 -6.29 15.46 8.04
C PRO A 88 -7.44 15.10 9.00
N GLY A 89 -7.18 14.20 9.93
CA GLY A 89 -8.15 13.74 10.90
C GLY A 89 -8.59 14.86 11.85
N LYS A 90 -9.88 14.90 12.18
CA LYS A 90 -10.44 15.90 13.11
C LYS A 90 -10.24 15.53 14.59
N ARG A 91 -9.63 14.39 14.88
CA ARG A 91 -9.38 13.89 16.24
C ARG A 91 -8.16 14.57 16.85
N LYS A 92 -8.13 14.71 18.18
CA LYS A 92 -6.94 15.21 18.90
C LYS A 92 -5.75 14.30 18.62
N GLY A 93 -4.68 14.84 18.03
CA GLY A 93 -3.48 14.11 17.60
C GLY A 93 -3.24 14.25 16.09
N ASN A 94 -2.08 13.78 15.62
CA ASN A 94 -1.74 13.81 14.19
C ASN A 94 -2.27 12.52 13.53
N TRP A 95 -3.58 12.48 13.28
CA TRP A 95 -4.23 11.36 12.62
C TRP A 95 -4.63 11.74 11.19
N TRP A 96 -4.69 10.75 10.31
CA TRP A 96 -5.17 10.88 8.93
C TRP A 96 -6.48 10.11 8.78
N PHE A 97 -7.52 10.77 8.28
CA PHE A 97 -8.78 10.12 7.95
C PHE A 97 -8.70 9.53 6.55
N LEU A 98 -8.97 8.24 6.42
CA LEU A 98 -8.98 7.53 5.14
C LEU A 98 -10.28 6.73 5.02
N ALA A 99 -11.00 6.92 3.93
CA ALA A 99 -12.19 6.13 3.58
C ALA A 99 -11.98 5.46 2.23
N VAL A 100 -12.18 4.14 2.19
CA VAL A 100 -12.00 3.31 1.00
C VAL A 100 -13.29 2.53 0.74
N GLU A 101 -13.75 2.56 -0.51
CA GLU A 101 -14.91 1.82 -0.97
C GLU A 101 -14.79 0.34 -0.58
N ARG A 102 -15.89 -0.30 -0.15
CA ARG A 102 -15.98 -1.72 0.25
C ARG A 102 -15.09 -2.17 1.42
N PHE A 103 -14.18 -1.32 1.89
CA PHE A 103 -13.39 -1.51 3.11
C PHE A 103 -14.01 -0.79 4.31
N GLY A 104 -14.44 0.46 4.12
CA GLY A 104 -14.88 1.35 5.18
C GLY A 104 -13.90 2.50 5.41
N SER A 105 -13.96 3.11 6.59
CA SER A 105 -13.11 4.25 6.94
C SER A 105 -12.41 4.06 8.29
N ASP A 106 -11.21 4.61 8.42
CA ASP A 106 -10.46 4.61 9.68
C ASP A 106 -9.63 5.89 9.86
N HIS A 107 -9.13 6.09 11.08
CA HIS A 107 -8.08 7.06 11.38
C HIS A 107 -6.75 6.34 11.55
N VAL A 108 -5.79 6.62 10.68
CA VAL A 108 -4.46 6.01 10.68
C VAL A 108 -3.38 7.04 10.92
N GLU A 109 -2.17 6.60 11.25
CA GLU A 109 -1.03 7.52 11.28
C GLU A 109 -0.75 8.03 9.85
N PRO A 110 -0.46 9.32 9.64
CA PRO A 110 -0.18 9.89 8.32
C PRO A 110 0.95 9.19 7.57
N GLU A 111 1.94 8.66 8.31
CA GLU A 111 3.09 7.92 7.77
C GLU A 111 2.85 6.42 7.63
N CYS A 112 1.66 5.92 7.98
CA CYS A 112 1.31 4.52 7.79
C CYS A 112 1.26 4.21 6.30
N TYR A 113 2.06 3.23 5.84
CA TYR A 113 2.11 2.88 4.43
C TYR A 113 0.92 2.02 4.02
N ILE A 114 0.33 2.33 2.87
CA ILE A 114 -0.84 1.68 2.28
C ILE A 114 -0.49 1.23 0.86
N ASN A 115 -1.00 0.07 0.44
CA ASN A 115 -0.85 -0.41 -0.94
C ASN A 115 -1.77 0.37 -1.87
N ARG A 116 -1.21 1.19 -2.76
CA ARG A 116 -1.93 1.82 -3.87
C ARG A 116 -1.68 1.05 -5.16
N ALA A 117 -2.71 0.68 -5.89
CA ALA A 117 -2.54 0.08 -7.21
C ALA A 117 -1.88 1.08 -8.18
N VAL A 118 -1.14 0.55 -9.16
CA VAL A 118 -0.41 1.29 -10.20
C VAL A 118 -0.97 0.96 -11.57
#